data_AF-A0A9D2SZW0-F1
#
_entry.id   AF-A0A9D2SZW0-F1
#
_cell.length_a   1.000
_cell.length_b   1.000
_cell.length_c   1.000
_cell.angle_alpha   90.00
_cell.angle_beta   90.00
_cell.angle_gamma   90.00
#
_symmetry.space_group_name_H-M   'P 1'
#
loop_
_entity.id
_entity.type
_entity.pdbx_description
1 polymer ?
#
loop_
_entity_poly.entity_id
_entity_poly.type
_entity_poly.pdbx_seq_one_letter_code
_entity_poly.pdbx_strand_id
1 'polypeptide(L)'
;QIVGHVVSRNRSARTIQRMVDKAEEAAIYCTDGYSGYLDVVFPGKHLFNIHSKRDTFTVEGVNADLRHYIPTLTRKSRCFPRKLENLQAVLAVFVHAYNRFGRHKDSYRSLHPGSAVPFSFFDLL
;
A
#
# COMPACT_ATOMS: atom_id res chain seq x y z
N GLN A 1 6.67 1.77 -4.95
CA GLN A 1 5.50 1.46 -5.81
C GLN A 1 4.60 0.46 -5.10
N ILE A 2 3.29 0.52 -5.28
CA ILE A 2 2.35 -0.50 -4.82
C ILE A 2 2.24 -1.58 -5.90
N VAL A 3 2.64 -2.80 -5.61
CA VAL A 3 2.68 -3.92 -6.58
C VAL A 3 1.47 -4.84 -6.50
N GLY A 4 0.76 -4.86 -5.38
CA GLY A 4 -0.43 -5.66 -5.16
C GLY A 4 -1.32 -5.07 -4.07
N HIS A 5 -2.62 -5.31 -4.16
CA HIS A 5 -3.59 -4.93 -3.14
C HIS A 5 -4.79 -5.88 -3.15
N VAL A 6 -5.43 -6.05 -2.00
CA VAL A 6 -6.66 -6.83 -1.86
C VAL A 6 -7.57 -6.16 -0.83
N VAL A 7 -8.87 -6.05 -1.15
CA VAL A 7 -9.88 -5.62 -0.19
C VAL A 7 -10.60 -6.86 0.35
N SER A 8 -10.61 -7.03 1.67
CA SER A 8 -11.27 -8.16 2.34
C SER A 8 -11.98 -7.71 3.61
N ARG A 9 -12.99 -8.48 4.02
CA ARG A 9 -13.70 -8.31 5.30
C ARG A 9 -12.90 -8.84 6.49
N ASN A 10 -11.92 -9.70 6.24
CA ASN A 10 -11.02 -10.25 7.25
C ASN A 10 -9.56 -10.04 6.83
N ARG A 11 -8.66 -10.14 7.81
CA ARG A 11 -7.20 -10.07 7.60
C ARG A 11 -6.55 -11.44 7.77
N SER A 12 -7.25 -12.50 7.37
CA SER A 12 -6.76 -13.87 7.55
C SER A 12 -5.43 -14.09 6.82
N ALA A 13 -4.57 -14.94 7.38
CA ALA A 13 -3.32 -15.37 6.76
C ALA A 13 -3.56 -15.90 5.34
N ARG A 14 -4.63 -16.67 5.13
CA ARG A 14 -5.06 -17.15 3.79
C ARG A 14 -5.28 -16.01 2.78
N THR A 15 -5.83 -14.88 3.22
CA THR A 15 -6.05 -13.73 2.34
C THR A 15 -4.72 -13.06 1.98
N ILE A 16 -3.82 -12.95 2.94
CA ILE A 16 -2.48 -12.39 2.75
C ILE A 16 -1.65 -13.31 1.85
N GLN A 17 -1.69 -14.62 2.06
CA GLN A 17 -1.00 -15.63 1.25
C GLN A 17 -1.36 -15.48 -0.23
N ARG A 18 -2.65 -15.37 -0.56
CA ARG A 18 -3.10 -15.16 -1.95
C ARG A 18 -2.56 -13.89 -2.60
N MET A 19 -2.20 -12.88 -1.80
CA MET A 19 -1.57 -11.66 -2.30
C MET A 19 -0.06 -11.87 -2.49
N VAL A 20 0.60 -12.57 -1.57
CA VAL A 20 2.02 -12.93 -1.66
C VAL A 20 2.26 -13.84 -2.87
N ASP A 21 1.45 -14.88 -3.06
CA ASP A 21 1.56 -15.85 -4.18
C ASP A 21 1.41 -15.21 -5.56
N LYS A 22 0.75 -14.05 -5.64
CA LYS A 22 0.54 -13.30 -6.88
C LYS A 22 1.56 -12.21 -7.12
N ALA A 23 2.29 -11.83 -6.08
CA ALA A 23 3.31 -10.80 -6.18
C ALA A 23 4.60 -11.41 -6.76
N GLU A 24 5.42 -10.57 -7.38
CA GLU A 24 6.78 -10.96 -7.71
C GLU A 24 7.56 -11.31 -6.44
N GLU A 25 8.44 -12.31 -6.55
CA GLU A 25 9.26 -12.74 -5.42
C GLU A 25 10.24 -11.63 -5.02
N ALA A 26 10.39 -11.45 -3.71
CA ALA A 26 11.36 -10.53 -3.12
C ALA A 26 12.34 -11.31 -2.25
N ALA A 27 13.60 -10.88 -2.21
CA ALA A 27 14.59 -11.47 -1.32
C ALA A 27 14.25 -11.23 0.17
N ILE A 28 13.60 -10.10 0.47
CA ILE A 28 13.26 -9.66 1.83
C ILE A 28 11.81 -9.17 1.86
N TYR A 29 11.06 -9.66 2.85
CA TYR A 29 9.69 -9.24 3.15
C TYR A 29 9.65 -8.59 4.53
N CYS A 30 9.32 -7.31 4.61
CA CYS A 30 9.20 -6.59 5.88
C CYS A 30 7.72 -6.39 6.23
N THR A 31 7.28 -6.86 7.40
CA THR A 31 5.90 -6.69 7.86
C THR A 31 5.85 -6.00 9.21
N ASP A 32 4.72 -5.37 9.53
CA ASP A 32 4.45 -4.89 10.89
C ASP A 32 4.19 -6.05 11.87
N GLY A 33 3.90 -5.72 13.13
CA GLY A 33 3.64 -6.67 14.21
C GLY A 33 2.28 -7.38 14.16
N TYR A 34 1.54 -7.33 13.04
CA TYR A 34 0.28 -8.06 12.91
C TYR A 34 0.53 -9.58 12.88
N SER A 35 0.01 -10.30 13.88
CA SER A 35 0.24 -11.74 14.06
C SER A 35 -0.19 -12.60 12.86
N GLY A 36 -1.14 -12.14 12.03
CA GLY A 36 -1.57 -12.86 10.84
C GLY A 36 -0.48 -13.06 9.79
N TYR A 37 0.64 -12.35 9.87
CA TYR A 37 1.81 -12.59 9.01
C TYR A 37 2.64 -13.81 9.43
N LEU A 38 2.53 -14.29 10.68
CA LEU A 38 3.30 -15.43 11.16
C LEU A 38 2.87 -16.75 10.50
N ASP A 39 1.61 -16.82 10.04
CA ASP A 39 1.05 -17.98 9.34
C ASP A 39 1.14 -17.85 7.80
N VAL A 40 1.89 -16.86 7.30
CA VAL A 40 2.10 -16.62 5.86
C VAL A 40 3.46 -17.15 5.45
N VAL A 41 3.50 -17.90 4.35
CA VAL A 41 4.73 -18.40 3.74
C VAL A 41 5.23 -17.37 2.74
N PHE A 42 6.38 -16.78 3.05
CA PHE A 42 7.08 -15.86 2.17
C PHE A 42 8.19 -16.62 1.40
N PRO A 43 8.33 -16.41 0.08
CA PRO A 43 9.41 -17.02 -0.71
C PRO A 43 10.82 -16.62 -0.24
N GLY A 44 10.96 -15.41 0.31
CA GLY A 44 12.22 -14.84 0.78
C GLY A 44 12.29 -14.70 2.30
N LYS A 45 13.32 -13.98 2.78
CA LYS A 45 13.52 -13.75 4.21
C LYS A 45 12.42 -12.84 4.76
N HIS A 46 11.62 -13.34 5.70
CA HIS A 46 10.62 -12.55 6.41
C HIS A 46 11.22 -11.85 7.64
N LEU A 47 11.10 -10.53 7.69
CA LEU A 47 11.45 -9.67 8.81
C LEU A 47 10.15 -9.19 9.49
N PHE A 48 9.83 -9.82 10.62
CA PHE A 48 8.64 -9.52 11.41
C PHE A 48 8.93 -8.41 12.43
N ASN A 49 8.46 -7.20 12.16
CA ASN A 49 8.79 -6.03 12.95
C ASN A 49 7.70 -5.67 13.98
N ILE A 50 7.90 -6.11 15.23
CA ILE A 50 6.99 -5.80 16.35
C ILE A 50 7.32 -4.43 16.97
N HIS A 51 8.61 -4.10 17.09
CA HIS A 51 9.09 -3.00 17.94
C HIS A 51 9.70 -1.82 17.17
N SER A 52 10.00 -1.99 15.88
CA SER A 52 10.72 -1.01 15.07
C SER A 52 9.98 -0.76 13.76
N LYS A 53 9.83 0.50 13.37
CA LYS A 53 9.25 0.89 12.07
C LYS A 53 10.30 1.17 10.99
N ARG A 54 11.58 0.86 11.27
CA ARG A 54 12.70 1.18 10.38
C ARG A 54 12.49 0.59 8.98
N ASP A 55 12.05 -0.66 8.90
CA ASP A 55 11.86 -1.35 7.61
C ASP A 55 10.42 -1.24 7.06
N THR A 56 9.51 -0.58 7.78
CA THR A 56 8.11 -0.39 7.36
C THR A 56 7.77 1.06 7.04
N PHE A 57 8.74 1.98 7.05
CA PHE A 57 8.51 3.41 6.80
C PHE A 57 7.72 3.68 5.51
N THR A 58 8.07 3.02 4.41
CA THR A 58 7.40 3.21 3.12
C THR A 58 5.93 2.78 3.15
N VAL A 59 5.63 1.61 3.71
CA VAL A 59 4.25 1.12 3.78
C VAL A 59 3.41 1.95 4.76
N GLU A 60 4.01 2.45 5.84
CA GLU A 60 3.35 3.38 6.77
C GLU A 60 3.00 4.71 6.09
N GLY A 61 3.90 5.25 5.26
CA GLY A 61 3.62 6.44 4.45
C GLY A 61 2.44 6.22 3.50
N VAL A 62 2.44 5.09 2.76
CA VAL A 62 1.33 4.71 1.87
C VAL A 62 0.03 4.55 2.68
N ASN A 63 0.08 3.96 3.87
CA ASN A 63 -1.10 3.82 4.75
C ASN A 63 -1.64 5.17 5.21
N ALA A 64 -0.77 6.15 5.45
CA ALA A 64 -1.17 7.52 5.76
C ALA A 64 -1.87 8.17 4.55
N ASP A 65 -1.29 8.05 3.36
CA ASP A 65 -1.88 8.55 2.11
C ASP A 65 -3.24 7.91 1.84
N LEU A 66 -3.37 6.59 1.97
CA LEU A 66 -4.64 5.87 1.82
C LEU A 66 -5.73 6.43 2.74
N ARG A 67 -5.40 6.68 4.01
CA ARG A 67 -6.36 7.24 5.00
C ARG A 67 -6.68 8.72 4.74
N HIS A 68 -5.75 9.45 4.13
CA HIS A 68 -5.95 10.84 3.72
C HIS A 68 -6.92 10.94 2.54
N TYR A 69 -6.71 10.15 1.50
CA TYR A 69 -7.48 10.25 0.25
C TYR A 69 -8.77 9.40 0.21
N ILE A 70 -8.88 8.35 1.05
CA ILE A 70 -10.05 7.47 1.09
C ILE A 70 -10.72 7.57 2.46
N PRO A 71 -11.71 8.48 2.64
CA PRO A 71 -12.34 8.73 3.95
C PRO A 71 -12.95 7.50 4.60
N THR A 72 -13.40 6.53 3.79
CA THR A 72 -13.92 5.24 4.25
C THR A 72 -12.92 4.44 5.08
N LEU A 73 -11.61 4.58 4.83
CA LEU A 73 -10.56 3.90 5.60
C LEU A 73 -10.28 4.57 6.96
N THR A 74 -10.78 5.78 7.17
CA THR A 74 -10.59 6.57 8.39
C THR A 74 -11.86 6.63 9.24
N ARG A 75 -13.04 6.79 8.61
CA ARG A 75 -14.32 7.04 9.31
C ARG A 75 -15.26 5.84 9.25
N LYS A 76 -14.95 4.80 10.03
CA LYS A 76 -15.69 3.53 10.08
C LYS A 76 -17.20 3.68 10.30
N SER A 77 -17.65 4.69 11.05
CA SER A 77 -19.06 4.89 11.40
C SER A 77 -19.85 5.83 10.47
N ARG A 78 -19.17 6.56 9.57
CA ARG A 78 -19.81 7.64 8.77
C ARG A 78 -19.72 7.42 7.28
N CYS A 79 -18.68 6.74 6.80
CA CYS A 79 -18.45 6.51 5.37
C CYS A 79 -18.19 5.02 5.15
N PHE A 80 -19.23 4.26 4.80
CA PHE A 80 -19.12 2.83 4.53
C PHE A 80 -19.43 2.55 3.05
N PRO A 81 -18.65 1.68 2.38
CA PRO A 81 -18.94 1.30 1.02
C PRO A 81 -20.14 0.35 1.04
N ARG A 82 -21.14 0.58 0.17
CA ARG A 82 -22.32 -0.30 0.10
C ARG A 82 -21.96 -1.73 -0.31
N LYS A 83 -20.88 -1.88 -1.06
CA LYS A 83 -20.39 -3.11 -1.68
C LYS A 83 -18.86 -3.18 -1.54
N LEU A 84 -18.30 -4.38 -1.34
CA LEU A 84 -16.85 -4.55 -1.18
C LEU A 84 -16.13 -4.18 -2.49
N GLU A 85 -16.80 -4.45 -3.62
CA GLU A 85 -16.40 -4.15 -4.98
C GLU A 85 -16.19 -2.65 -5.20
N ASN A 86 -17.00 -1.80 -4.56
CA ASN A 86 -16.83 -0.35 -4.66
C ASN A 86 -15.52 0.09 -3.98
N LEU A 87 -15.19 -0.48 -2.82
CA LEU A 87 -13.94 -0.17 -2.15
C LEU A 87 -12.73 -0.72 -2.94
N GLN A 88 -12.88 -1.90 -3.56
CA GLN A 88 -11.88 -2.45 -4.47
C GLN A 88 -11.65 -1.53 -5.68
N ALA A 89 -12.71 -1.00 -6.30
CA ALA A 89 -12.60 -0.08 -7.43
C ALA A 89 -11.92 1.25 -7.03
N VAL A 90 -12.32 1.84 -5.89
CA VAL A 90 -11.69 3.05 -5.36
C VAL A 90 -10.20 2.82 -5.07
N LEU A 91 -9.85 1.68 -4.47
CA LEU A 91 -8.46 1.34 -4.19
C LEU A 91 -7.65 1.11 -5.48
N ALA A 92 -8.26 0.52 -6.51
CA ALA A 92 -7.61 0.34 -7.81
C ALA A 92 -7.28 1.68 -8.49
N VAL A 93 -8.21 2.64 -8.47
CA VAL A 93 -7.98 4.01 -8.97
C VAL A 93 -6.85 4.68 -8.17
N PHE A 94 -6.90 4.59 -6.84
CA PHE A 94 -5.85 5.14 -5.99
C PHE A 94 -4.48 4.54 -6.33
N VAL A 95 -4.37 3.23 -6.42
CA VAL A 95 -3.10 2.54 -6.73
C VAL A 95 -2.57 2.94 -8.10
N HIS A 96 -3.45 3.07 -9.10
CA HIS A 96 -3.07 3.54 -10.43
C HIS A 96 -2.47 4.96 -10.38
N ALA A 97 -3.20 5.91 -9.80
CA ALA A 97 -2.76 7.30 -9.65
C ALA A 97 -1.49 7.42 -8.82
N TYR A 98 -1.39 6.66 -7.71
CA TYR A 98 -0.24 6.69 -6.80
C TYR A 98 1.04 6.21 -7.47
N ASN A 99 0.95 5.11 -8.20
CA ASN A 99 2.08 4.56 -8.94
C ASN A 99 2.50 5.49 -10.08
N ARG A 100 1.53 6.11 -10.77
CA ARG A 100 1.82 7.14 -11.78
C ARG A 100 2.52 8.34 -11.15
N PHE A 101 2.03 8.84 -10.03
CA PHE A 101 2.64 9.94 -9.29
C PHE A 101 4.07 9.64 -8.85
N GLY A 102 4.32 8.42 -8.35
CA GLY A 102 5.67 7.94 -8.04
C GLY A 102 6.60 8.08 -9.24
N ARG A 103 6.24 7.50 -10.39
CA ARG A 103 7.05 7.55 -11.62
C ARG A 103 7.32 8.98 -12.09
N HIS A 104 6.30 9.83 -12.10
CA HIS A 104 6.46 11.23 -12.49
C HIS A 104 7.42 11.99 -11.56
N LYS A 105 7.32 11.77 -10.24
CA LYS A 105 8.28 12.35 -9.27
C LYS A 105 9.70 11.90 -9.55
N ASP A 106 9.90 10.60 -9.81
CA ASP A 106 11.22 10.04 -10.05
C ASP A 106 11.81 10.60 -11.36
N SER A 107 11.04 10.63 -12.45
CA SER A 107 11.44 11.28 -13.71
C SER A 107 11.74 12.77 -13.55
N TYR A 108 10.94 13.50 -12.78
CA TYR A 108 11.17 14.93 -12.56
C TYR A 108 12.48 15.17 -11.79
N ARG A 109 12.72 14.40 -10.73
CA ARG A 109 13.93 14.50 -9.90
C ARG A 109 15.19 14.08 -10.64
N SER A 110 15.12 13.13 -11.56
CA SER A 110 16.26 12.78 -12.42
C SER A 110 16.66 13.91 -13.36
N LEU A 111 15.69 14.74 -13.78
CA LEU A 111 15.93 15.88 -14.67
C LEU A 111 16.25 17.18 -13.89
N HIS A 112 15.75 17.32 -12.65
CA HIS A 112 15.88 18.52 -11.83
C HIS A 112 16.35 18.17 -10.40
N PRO A 113 17.64 17.83 -10.22
CA PRO A 113 18.17 17.50 -8.91
C PRO A 113 18.01 18.67 -7.92
N GLY A 114 17.48 18.41 -6.73
CA GLY A 114 17.32 19.42 -5.68
C GLY A 114 16.12 20.36 -5.82
N SER A 115 15.37 20.30 -6.93
CA SER A 115 14.14 21.09 -7.10
C SER A 115 12.94 20.43 -6.44
N ALA A 116 12.02 21.24 -5.92
CA ALA A 116 10.73 20.77 -5.44
C ALA A 116 9.86 20.30 -6.62
N VAL A 117 9.04 19.27 -6.40
CA VAL A 117 8.15 18.74 -7.44
C VAL A 117 6.98 19.72 -7.62
N PRO A 118 6.70 20.23 -8.83
CA PRO A 118 5.69 21.26 -9.07
C PRO A 118 4.26 20.73 -9.26
N PHE A 119 4.06 19.42 -9.06
CA PHE A 119 2.77 18.75 -9.22
C PHE A 119 2.45 17.89 -7.99
N SER A 120 1.16 17.65 -7.81
CA SER A 120 0.55 16.94 -6.69
C SER A 120 -0.01 15.59 -7.12
N PHE A 121 -0.50 14.83 -6.15
CA PHE A 121 -1.22 13.58 -6.42
C PHE A 121 -2.52 13.81 -7.23
N PHE A 122 -3.19 14.95 -7.03
CA PHE A 122 -4.47 15.25 -7.69
C PHE A 122 -4.34 15.49 -9.19
N ASP A 123 -3.16 15.89 -9.66
CA ASP A 123 -2.89 16.12 -11.09
C ASP A 123 -2.86 14.81 -11.90
N LEU A 124 -2.97 13.66 -11.23
CA LEU A 124 -2.85 12.31 -11.81
C LEU A 124 -4.01 11.38 -11.47
N LEU A 125 -5.07 11.91 -10.83
CA LEU A 125 -6.38 11.26 -10.67
C LEU A 125 -7.19 11.37 -11.97
#